data_AF-A0A7J0BXT7-F1
#
_entry.id   AF-A0A7J0BXT7-F1
#
_cell.length_a   1.000
_cell.length_b   1.000
_cell.length_c   1.000
_cell.angle_alpha   90.00
_cell.angle_beta   90.00
_cell.angle_gamma   90.00
#
_symmetry.space_group_name_H-M   'P 1'
#
loop_
_entity.id
_entity.type
_entity.pdbx_description
1 polymer ?
#
loop_
_entity_poly.entity_id
_entity_poly.type
_entity_poly.pdbx_seq_one_letter_code
_entity_poly.pdbx_strand_id
1 'polypeptide(L)'
;MSYAELDTIRTSGPLTVTDDGTTHHIPAGTEGTVVYVHDRAAAYEVEFVLAPGSYGPNDEILDYPVECLATLTPDQITERAPDA
;
A
#
# COMPACT_ATOMS: atom_id res chain seq x y z
N MET A 1 -16.56 -7.37 12.32
CA MET A 1 -15.77 -6.21 11.87
C MET A 1 -15.83 -6.25 10.36
N SER A 2 -16.58 -5.35 9.72
CA SER A 2 -16.71 -5.37 8.27
C SER A 2 -15.53 -4.63 7.65
N TYR A 3 -14.72 -5.34 6.87
CA TYR A 3 -13.71 -4.82 5.94
C TYR A 3 -14.42 -4.06 4.81
N ALA A 4 -15.12 -2.97 5.15
CA ALA A 4 -15.86 -2.19 4.17
C ALA A 4 -14.89 -1.28 3.44
N GLU A 5 -14.55 -1.73 2.23
CA GLU A 5 -13.93 -0.97 1.14
C GLU A 5 -12.49 -0.53 1.41
N LEU A 6 -11.55 -1.43 1.04
CA LEU A 6 -10.14 -1.08 0.86
C LEU A 6 -10.06 -0.12 -0.35
N ASP A 7 -10.15 1.19 -0.09
CA ASP A 7 -9.90 2.19 -1.12
C ASP A 7 -8.46 2.03 -1.63
N THR A 8 -8.30 2.02 -2.96
CA THR A 8 -6.99 2.09 -3.60
C THR A 8 -6.58 3.55 -3.72
N ILE A 9 -5.46 3.90 -3.13
CA ILE A 9 -4.85 5.22 -3.25
C ILE A 9 -3.58 5.17 -4.07
N ARG A 10 -3.09 6.33 -4.50
CA ARG A 10 -1.75 6.47 -5.08
C ARG A 10 -0.91 7.43 -4.26
N THR A 11 0.38 7.20 -4.18
CA THR A 11 1.32 8.15 -3.58
C THR A 11 1.39 9.43 -4.43
N SER A 12 1.30 10.61 -3.81
CA SER A 12 1.41 11.90 -4.52
C SER A 12 2.85 12.23 -4.92
N GLY A 13 3.82 11.70 -4.17
CA GLY A 13 5.26 11.85 -4.38
C GLY A 13 6.02 10.58 -3.97
N PRO A 14 7.34 10.52 -4.20
CA PRO A 14 8.15 9.40 -3.76
C PRO A 14 8.20 9.35 -2.23
N LEU A 15 8.12 8.14 -1.67
CA LEU A 15 8.21 7.89 -0.24
C LEU A 15 9.43 7.02 0.08
N THR A 16 10.00 7.23 1.26
CA THR A 16 10.99 6.33 1.84
C THR A 16 10.45 5.85 3.16
N VAL A 17 10.18 4.55 3.25
CA VAL A 17 9.53 3.90 4.39
C VAL A 17 10.51 2.89 4.95
N THR A 18 10.61 2.79 6.27
CA THR A 18 11.38 1.70 6.90
C THR A 18 10.40 0.80 7.63
N ASP A 19 10.29 -0.43 7.15
CA ASP A 19 9.41 -1.47 7.67
C ASP A 19 10.25 -2.69 8.03
N ASP A 20 10.04 -3.23 9.23
CA ASP A 20 10.83 -4.31 9.84
C ASP A 20 12.37 -4.18 9.66
N GLY A 21 12.89 -2.94 9.76
CA GLY A 21 14.32 -2.65 9.59
C GLY A 21 14.83 -2.64 8.14
N THR A 22 13.94 -2.85 7.16
CA THR A 22 14.23 -2.70 5.73
C THR A 22 13.73 -1.36 5.22
N THR A 23 14.61 -0.59 4.58
CA THR A 23 14.21 0.66 3.95
C THR A 23 13.74 0.41 2.52
N HIS A 24 12.49 0.77 2.25
CA HIS A 24 11.84 0.70 0.96
C HIS A 24 11.70 2.09 0.34
N HIS A 25 11.96 2.19 -0.96
CA HIS A 25 11.72 3.39 -1.75
C HIS A 25 10.50 3.16 -2.64
N ILE A 26 9.42 3.87 -2.34
CA ILE A 26 8.15 3.76 -3.05
C ILE A 26 8.08 4.93 -4.03
N PRO A 27 8.05 4.69 -5.36
CA PRO A 27 7.92 5.76 -6.34
C PRO A 27 6.62 6.58 -6.18
N ALA A 28 6.59 7.77 -6.77
CA ALA A 28 5.35 8.52 -6.91
C ALA A 28 4.36 7.79 -7.83
N GLY A 29 3.07 7.89 -7.53
CA GLY A 29 2.00 7.25 -8.29
C GLY A 29 1.85 5.75 -8.04
N THR A 30 2.64 5.17 -7.13
CA THR A 30 2.50 3.77 -6.74
C THR A 30 1.15 3.56 -6.07
N GLU A 31 0.41 2.55 -6.54
CA GLU A 31 -0.86 2.14 -5.95
C GLU A 31 -0.63 1.38 -4.65
N GLY A 32 -1.43 1.71 -3.65
CA GLY A 32 -1.45 1.03 -2.37
C GLY A 32 -2.88 0.82 -1.90
N THR A 33 -3.05 -0.17 -1.05
CA THR A 33 -4.35 -0.56 -0.51
C THR A 33 -4.49 -0.02 0.90
N VAL A 34 -5.50 0.82 1.16
CA VAL A 34 -5.74 1.33 2.51
C VAL A 34 -6.26 0.19 3.38
N VAL A 35 -5.47 -0.26 4.35
CA VAL A 35 -5.86 -1.34 5.29
C VAL A 35 -6.47 -0.79 6.57
N TYR A 36 -6.17 0.47 6.94
CA TYR A 36 -6.74 1.12 8.10
C TYR A 36 -6.82 2.65 7.93
N VAL A 37 -7.85 3.26 8.53
CA VAL A 37 -8.04 4.72 8.55
C VAL A 37 -7.97 5.23 9.99
N HIS A 38 -7.00 6.09 10.27
CA HIS A 38 -6.82 6.72 11.59
C HIS A 38 -7.66 7.99 11.72
N ASP A 39 -8.16 8.23 12.94
CA ASP A 39 -8.74 9.50 13.42
C ASP A 39 -9.55 10.29 12.38
N ARG A 40 -10.63 9.68 11.86
CA ARG A 40 -11.51 10.29 10.84
C ARG A 40 -10.73 10.80 9.61
N ALA A 41 -9.84 9.96 9.06
CA ALA A 41 -9.04 10.25 7.88
C ALA A 41 -7.92 11.29 8.09
N ALA A 42 -7.39 11.39 9.31
CA ALA A 42 -6.17 12.17 9.57
C ALA A 42 -4.91 11.46 9.03
N ALA A 43 -4.94 10.13 8.98
CA ALA A 43 -3.90 9.30 8.38
C ALA A 43 -4.48 7.96 7.90
N TYR A 44 -3.75 7.30 7.01
CA TYR A 44 -4.11 6.03 6.40
C TYR A 44 -2.96 5.06 6.55
N GLU A 45 -3.23 3.85 7.02
CA GLU A 45 -2.29 2.75 6.93
C GLU A 45 -2.50 2.06 5.59
N VAL A 46 -1.43 1.97 4.81
CA VAL A 46 -1.47 1.59 3.40
C VAL A 46 -0.47 0.48 3.19
N GLU A 47 -0.94 -0.61 2.62
CA GLU A 47 -0.12 -1.74 2.19
C GLU A 47 0.29 -1.57 0.73
N PHE A 48 1.59 -1.64 0.49
CA PHE A 48 2.20 -1.59 -0.83
C PHE A 48 2.80 -2.94 -1.20
N VAL A 49 2.40 -3.50 -2.35
CA VAL A 49 3.07 -4.66 -2.94
C VAL A 49 4.19 -4.16 -3.86
N LEU A 50 5.42 -4.20 -3.37
CA LEU A 50 6.60 -3.70 -4.07
C LEU A 50 7.16 -4.70 -5.08
N ALA A 51 6.99 -5.99 -4.78
CA ALA A 51 7.27 -7.07 -5.71
C ALA A 51 6.22 -8.18 -5.51
N PRO A 52 5.60 -8.69 -6.59
CA PRO A 52 4.65 -9.79 -6.46
C PRO A 52 5.37 -11.06 -6.02
N GLY A 53 4.69 -11.85 -5.20
CA GLY A 53 5.13 -13.22 -4.90
C GLY A 53 4.98 -14.13 -6.12
N SER A 54 5.61 -15.30 -6.06
CA SER A 54 5.53 -16.31 -7.10
C SER A 54 4.97 -17.61 -6.53
N TYR A 55 4.11 -18.28 -7.31
CA TYR A 55 3.37 -19.48 -6.89
C TYR A 55 3.61 -20.62 -7.88
N GLY A 56 3.82 -21.83 -7.36
CA GLY A 56 4.02 -23.05 -8.11
C GLY A 56 2.70 -23.70 -8.59
N PRO A 57 2.77 -24.84 -9.30
CA PRO A 57 1.62 -25.50 -9.92
C PRO A 57 0.59 -26.10 -8.94
N ASN A 58 0.82 -26.02 -7.62
CA ASN A 58 -0.10 -26.47 -6.57
C ASN A 58 -0.33 -25.39 -5.50
N ASP A 59 -0.28 -24.11 -5.88
CA ASP A 59 -0.36 -22.95 -4.97
C ASP A 59 0.74 -22.92 -3.90
N GLU A 60 1.85 -23.64 -4.14
CA GLU A 60 3.04 -23.59 -3.30
C GLU A 60 3.69 -22.21 -3.45
N ILE A 61 3.94 -21.53 -2.32
CA ILE A 61 4.66 -20.26 -2.31
C ILE A 61 6.13 -20.54 -2.65
N LEU A 62 6.57 -20.05 -3.82
CA LEU A 62 7.97 -20.14 -4.25
C LEU A 62 8.76 -18.92 -3.77
N ASP A 63 8.16 -17.73 -3.91
CA ASP A 63 8.67 -16.46 -3.35
C ASP A 63 7.51 -15.70 -2.70
N TYR A 64 7.74 -15.21 -1.48
CA TYR A 64 6.78 -14.32 -0.82
C TYR A 64 6.76 -12.95 -1.50
N PRO A 65 5.59 -12.30 -1.60
CA PRO A 65 5.53 -10.91 -2.04
C PRO A 65 6.37 -10.03 -1.11
N VAL A 66 6.98 -9.00 -1.68
CA VAL A 66 7.61 -7.94 -0.89
C VAL A 66 6.55 -6.89 -0.64
N GLU A 67 6.04 -6.90 0.58
CA GLU A 67 5.01 -5.97 1.05
C GLU A 67 5.65 -4.93 1.97
N CYS A 68 5.06 -3.74 2.03
CA CYS A 68 5.50 -2.67 2.92
C CYS A 68 4.29 -1.92 3.44
N LEU A 69 4.17 -1.84 4.76
CA LEU A 69 3.15 -1.03 5.42
C LEU A 69 3.69 0.38 5.67
N ALA A 70 2.90 1.38 5.28
CA ALA A 70 3.23 2.78 5.50
C ALA A 70 2.03 3.56 6.02
N THR A 71 2.27 4.45 6.98
CA THR A 71 1.27 5.44 7.40
C THR A 71 1.43 6.70 6.57
N LEU A 72 0.38 7.06 5.82
CA LEU A 72 0.35 8.24 4.96
C LEU A 72 -0.65 9.27 5.46
N THR A 73 -0.32 10.54 5.29
CA THR A 73 -1.27 11.65 5.51
C THR A 73 -2.02 12.00 4.22
N PRO A 74 -3.18 12.70 4.30
CA PRO A 74 -3.95 13.09 3.12
C PRO A 74 -3.18 13.86 2.04
N ASP A 75 -2.15 14.63 2.41
CA ASP A 75 -1.28 15.36 1.47
C ASP A 75 -0.29 14.45 0.71
N GLN A 76 -0.02 13.26 1.23
CA GLN A 76 0.87 12.26 0.61
C GLN A 76 0.13 11.32 -0.35
N ILE A 77 -1.20 11.45 -0.44
CA ILE A 77 -2.04 10.61 -1.28
C ILE A 77 -2.64 11.43 -2.42
N THR A 78 -2.82 10.81 -3.56
CA THR A 78 -3.64 11.30 -4.65
C THR A 78 -4.81 10.34 -4.77
N GLU A 79 -6.03 10.86 -4.64
CA GLU A 79 -7.24 10.07 -4.87
C GLU A 79 -7.23 9.52 -6.30
N ARG A 80 -7.71 8.28 -6.45
CA ARG A 80 -8.03 7.72 -7.75
C ARG A 80 -8.98 8.71 -8.44
N ALA A 81 -8.64 9.21 -9.62
CA ALA A 81 -9.60 9.95 -10.43
C ALA A 81 -10.86 9.07 -10.53
N PRO A 82 -12.07 9.60 -10.25
CA PRO A 82 -13.28 8.83 -10.46
C PRO A 82 -13.26 8.38 -11.93
N ASP A 83 -13.41 7.08 -12.16
CA ASP A 83 -13.50 6.50 -13.51
C ASP A 83 -14.49 7.36 -14.33
N ALA A 84 -13.96 8.05 -15.34
CA ALA A 84 -14.71 8.86 -16.29
C ALA A 84 -15.29 7.99 -17.41
#